data_AF-A0A7C7L4L2-F1
#
_entry.id   AF-A0A7C7L4L2-F1
#
_cell.length_a   1.000
_cell.length_b   1.000
_cell.length_c   1.000
_cell.angle_alpha   90.00
_cell.angle_beta   90.00
_cell.angle_gamma   90.00
#
_symmetry.space_group_name_H-M   'P 1'
#
loop_
_entity.id
_entity.type
_entity.pdbx_description
1 polymer ?
#
loop_
_entity_poly.entity_id
_entity_poly.type
_entity_poly.pdbx_seq_one_letter_code
_entity_poly.pdbx_strand_id
1 'polypeptide(L)'
;LEIYLEANGYNYDGSTTGNKYAKAMTDTVLWYSDTGVGTIGNTDYPTYRNKSGFSGLPGGGRASSGNYYPTGVNGDWWSSTQYNTEDAWLRYLNYDNSNVGRGDDNKTDGHSVRCLNDFNASIPEHSSNISLFPNPTNDLITLDINGYNGSIQTQVYDLSGRLLKTTNNTTISLKDYAKGIYVFRVAYGDIVEELKVVKD
;
A
#
# COMPACT_ATOMS: atom_id res chain seq x y z
N LEU A 1 16.64 -0.42 7.97
CA LEU A 1 15.29 -0.95 7.69
C LEU A 1 15.22 -2.40 8.18
N GLU A 2 16.12 -3.23 7.70
CA GLU A 2 16.34 -4.64 8.00
C GLU A 2 16.32 -4.92 9.51
N ILE A 3 17.18 -4.23 10.28
CA ILE A 3 17.24 -4.35 11.74
C ILE A 3 15.86 -4.11 12.38
N TYR A 4 15.12 -3.10 11.90
CA TYR A 4 13.79 -2.80 12.42
C TYR A 4 12.78 -3.91 12.06
N LEU A 5 12.79 -4.39 10.82
CA LEU A 5 11.84 -5.41 10.37
C LEU A 5 12.07 -6.76 11.06
N GLU A 6 13.34 -7.13 11.25
CA GLU A 6 13.74 -8.31 12.01
C GLU A 6 13.36 -8.20 13.50
N ALA A 7 13.67 -7.08 14.14
CA ALA A 7 13.35 -6.85 15.55
C ALA A 7 11.83 -6.83 15.85
N ASN A 8 10.99 -6.50 14.86
CA ASN A 8 9.53 -6.50 14.98
C ASN A 8 8.87 -7.82 14.55
N GLY A 9 9.64 -8.88 14.27
CA GLY A 9 9.09 -10.21 14.00
C GLY A 9 8.22 -10.25 12.74
N TYR A 10 8.70 -9.61 11.67
CA TYR A 10 8.00 -9.54 10.39
C TYR A 10 8.37 -10.66 9.41
N ASN A 11 9.33 -11.52 9.75
CA ASN A 11 9.57 -12.72 8.95
C ASN A 11 8.35 -13.63 9.00
N TYR A 12 7.92 -14.11 7.84
CA TYR A 12 6.71 -14.92 7.72
C TYR A 12 6.75 -16.22 8.56
N ASP A 13 7.94 -16.73 8.85
CA ASP A 13 8.19 -17.95 9.62
C ASP A 13 8.39 -17.70 11.12
N GLY A 14 8.23 -16.45 11.59
CA GLY A 14 8.40 -16.06 12.99
C GLY A 14 9.85 -15.94 13.45
N SER A 15 10.84 -16.14 12.57
CA SER A 15 12.24 -15.88 12.90
C SER A 15 12.51 -14.38 13.10
N THR A 16 13.57 -14.05 13.84
CA THR A 16 14.01 -12.65 14.06
C THR A 16 15.33 -12.35 13.36
N THR A 17 15.74 -13.22 12.43
CA THR A 17 16.97 -13.08 11.66
C THR A 17 16.73 -13.50 10.23
N GLY A 18 17.31 -12.79 9.28
CA GLY A 18 17.19 -13.07 7.87
C GLY A 18 16.09 -12.23 7.23
N ASN A 19 16.23 -12.05 5.92
CA ASN A 19 15.41 -11.16 5.13
C ASN A 19 14.16 -11.88 4.60
N LYS A 20 13.21 -12.27 5.47
CA LYS A 20 12.01 -13.05 5.09
C LYS A 20 10.71 -12.26 5.32
N TYR A 21 10.81 -10.93 5.29
CA TYR A 21 9.73 -10.02 5.68
C TYR A 21 9.08 -9.30 4.50
N ALA A 22 9.37 -9.66 3.24
CA ALA A 22 8.69 -9.07 2.08
C ALA A 22 7.17 -9.21 2.19
N LYS A 23 6.70 -10.32 2.77
CA LYS A 23 5.27 -10.56 2.96
C LYS A 23 4.61 -9.53 3.89
N ALA A 24 5.34 -9.10 4.93
CA ALA A 24 4.89 -8.07 5.84
C ALA A 24 4.87 -6.67 5.23
N MET A 25 5.60 -6.45 4.13
CA MET A 25 5.73 -5.14 3.50
C MET A 25 4.67 -4.86 2.44
N THR A 26 4.08 -5.88 1.82
CA THR A 26 3.19 -5.64 0.67
C THR A 26 1.71 -5.74 1.01
N ASP A 27 0.86 -5.40 0.05
CA ASP A 27 -0.54 -5.85 0.00
C ASP A 27 -0.66 -7.14 -0.85
N THR A 28 -1.78 -7.88 -0.85
CA THR A 28 -2.01 -8.98 -1.82
C THR A 28 -2.34 -8.46 -3.22
N VAL A 29 -2.81 -7.22 -3.29
CA VAL A 29 -3.51 -6.75 -4.48
C VAL A 29 -2.52 -6.34 -5.56
N LEU A 30 -2.87 -6.70 -6.79
CA LEU A 30 -2.11 -6.48 -8.03
C LEU A 30 -0.83 -7.32 -8.19
N TRP A 31 -0.32 -7.99 -7.16
CA TRP A 31 0.85 -8.87 -7.29
C TRP A 31 0.52 -10.12 -8.09
N TYR A 32 1.45 -10.59 -8.92
CA TYR A 32 1.32 -11.87 -9.61
C TYR A 32 1.36 -13.02 -8.61
N SER A 33 0.66 -14.10 -8.94
CA SER A 33 0.63 -15.29 -8.11
C SER A 33 1.93 -16.07 -8.21
N ASP A 34 2.36 -16.63 -7.09
CA ASP A 34 3.50 -17.53 -7.01
C ASP A 34 3.21 -18.65 -5.98
N THR A 35 3.98 -19.75 -6.02
CA THR A 35 3.79 -20.91 -5.14
C THR A 35 4.96 -21.14 -4.18
N GLY A 36 6.02 -20.32 -4.25
CA GLY A 36 7.13 -20.35 -3.32
C GLY A 36 6.70 -20.01 -1.90
N VAL A 37 7.23 -20.72 -0.91
CA VAL A 37 6.86 -20.51 0.50
C VAL A 37 7.30 -19.12 0.95
N GLY A 38 6.36 -18.34 1.49
CA GLY A 38 6.60 -17.01 2.03
C GLY A 38 6.82 -15.91 0.99
N THR A 39 6.74 -16.22 -0.30
CA THR A 39 6.84 -15.23 -1.38
C THR A 39 5.63 -14.29 -1.36
N ILE A 40 5.78 -13.12 -1.98
CA ILE A 40 4.72 -12.11 -1.99
C ILE A 40 3.46 -12.62 -2.70
N GLY A 41 3.63 -13.32 -3.82
CA GLY A 41 2.58 -13.84 -4.68
C GLY A 41 1.88 -15.09 -4.16
N ASN A 42 2.42 -15.72 -3.11
CA ASN A 42 1.78 -16.86 -2.46
C ASN A 42 0.74 -16.41 -1.42
N THR A 43 -0.35 -17.17 -1.28
CA THR A 43 -1.43 -16.94 -0.30
C THR A 43 -1.16 -17.54 1.07
N ASP A 44 0.00 -18.19 1.26
CA ASP A 44 0.46 -18.66 2.56
C ASP A 44 0.74 -17.52 3.56
N TYR A 45 0.74 -17.87 4.85
CA TYR A 45 0.95 -16.95 5.99
C TYR A 45 0.11 -15.65 5.93
N PRO A 46 -1.23 -15.73 5.82
CA PRO A 46 -2.08 -14.54 5.64
C PRO A 46 -1.99 -13.54 6.80
N THR A 47 -1.68 -13.99 8.03
CA THR A 47 -1.51 -13.11 9.20
C THR A 47 -0.23 -12.27 9.16
N TYR A 48 0.71 -12.60 8.28
CA TYR A 48 1.91 -11.80 8.03
C TYR A 48 1.74 -10.85 6.86
N ARG A 49 0.58 -10.88 6.18
CA ARG A 49 0.32 -9.96 5.08
C ARG A 49 0.21 -8.54 5.58
N ASN A 50 0.97 -7.64 4.96
CA ASN A 50 0.97 -6.21 5.28
C ASN A 50 1.15 -5.90 6.78
N LYS A 51 1.78 -6.81 7.54
CA LYS A 51 1.89 -6.70 9.00
C LYS A 51 2.68 -5.46 9.45
N SER A 52 3.52 -4.90 8.57
CA SER A 52 4.25 -3.64 8.82
C SER A 52 3.40 -2.39 8.61
N GLY A 53 2.22 -2.49 7.99
CA GLY A 53 1.43 -1.34 7.54
C GLY A 53 2.02 -0.60 6.33
N PHE A 54 3.10 -1.10 5.71
CA PHE A 54 3.72 -0.42 4.57
C PHE A 54 2.81 -0.44 3.33
N SER A 55 2.02 -1.47 3.07
CA SER A 55 1.14 -1.59 1.89
C SER A 55 1.88 -1.35 0.56
N GLY A 56 3.02 -2.02 0.38
CA GLY A 56 3.79 -2.01 -0.87
C GLY A 56 2.99 -2.62 -2.03
N LEU A 57 2.99 -1.91 -3.17
CA LEU A 57 2.26 -2.28 -4.38
C LEU A 57 3.22 -2.51 -5.54
N PRO A 58 2.88 -3.39 -6.48
CA PRO A 58 3.73 -3.68 -7.61
C PRO A 58 3.47 -2.69 -8.75
N GLY A 59 3.84 -1.43 -8.52
CA GLY A 59 3.61 -0.32 -9.44
C GLY A 59 4.40 -0.39 -10.75
N GLY A 60 5.31 -1.35 -10.88
CA GLY A 60 6.26 -1.41 -11.99
C GLY A 60 7.20 -0.21 -11.96
N GLY A 61 7.67 0.19 -13.14
CA GLY A 61 8.57 1.33 -13.28
C GLY A 61 8.84 1.66 -14.74
N ARG A 62 9.70 2.64 -14.98
CA ARG A 62 10.12 3.05 -16.33
C ARG A 62 11.63 3.16 -16.40
N ALA A 63 12.26 2.37 -17.27
CA ALA A 63 13.67 2.51 -17.54
C ALA A 63 13.97 3.81 -18.30
N SER A 64 15.18 4.34 -18.13
CA SER A 64 15.75 5.46 -18.90
C SER A 64 15.69 5.25 -20.42
N SER A 65 15.78 4.00 -20.88
CA SER A 65 15.59 3.59 -22.28
C SER A 65 14.16 3.80 -22.81
N GLY A 66 13.19 4.10 -21.94
CA GLY A 66 11.78 4.29 -22.27
C GLY A 66 10.92 3.02 -22.13
N ASN A 67 11.54 1.88 -21.83
CA ASN A 67 10.83 0.63 -21.55
C ASN A 67 10.11 0.69 -20.20
N TYR A 68 8.98 0.00 -20.09
CA TYR A 68 8.24 -0.12 -18.83
C TYR A 68 8.47 -1.49 -18.19
N TYR A 69 8.71 -1.50 -16.89
CA TYR A 69 8.66 -2.71 -16.08
C TYR A 69 7.19 -3.03 -15.76
N PRO A 70 6.75 -4.28 -15.93
CA PRO A 70 5.37 -4.66 -15.78
C PRO A 70 4.89 -4.49 -14.33
N THR A 71 3.69 -3.93 -14.18
CA THR A 71 2.96 -3.97 -12.92
C THR A 71 2.67 -5.42 -12.54
N GLY A 72 2.66 -5.70 -11.24
CA GLY A 72 2.41 -7.04 -10.69
C GLY A 72 3.66 -7.89 -10.45
N VAL A 73 4.79 -7.56 -11.08
CA VAL A 73 6.06 -8.28 -10.89
C VAL A 73 6.91 -7.61 -9.81
N ASN A 74 7.17 -6.31 -9.96
CA ASN A 74 8.03 -5.54 -9.07
C ASN A 74 7.30 -4.34 -8.47
N GLY A 75 7.66 -4.05 -7.22
CA GLY A 75 7.43 -2.76 -6.59
C GLY A 75 8.78 -2.16 -6.20
N ASP A 76 9.11 -1.02 -6.79
CA ASP A 76 10.39 -0.34 -6.62
C ASP A 76 10.16 1.05 -6.05
N TRP A 77 10.92 1.40 -5.00
CA TRP A 77 10.85 2.70 -4.35
C TRP A 77 12.23 3.35 -4.27
N TRP A 78 12.32 4.59 -4.76
CA TRP A 78 13.51 5.39 -4.57
C TRP A 78 13.78 5.65 -3.09
N SER A 79 15.05 5.58 -2.70
CA SER A 79 15.56 6.11 -1.44
C SER A 79 15.95 7.58 -1.61
N SER A 80 15.97 8.34 -0.52
CA SER A 80 16.48 9.71 -0.49
C SER A 80 18.00 9.83 -0.64
N THR A 81 18.72 8.70 -0.62
CA THR A 81 20.19 8.68 -0.65
C THR A 81 20.72 8.33 -2.04
N GLN A 82 21.70 9.10 -2.47
CA GLN A 82 22.45 8.86 -3.69
C GLN A 82 23.41 7.67 -3.51
N TYR A 83 23.61 6.88 -4.58
CA TYR A 83 24.70 5.91 -4.65
C TYR A 83 25.95 6.55 -5.26
N ASN A 84 25.83 7.09 -6.47
CA ASN A 84 26.91 7.78 -7.18
C ASN A 84 26.35 8.93 -8.05
N THR A 85 27.16 9.52 -8.94
CA THR A 85 26.71 10.65 -9.78
C THR A 85 25.53 10.31 -10.69
N GLU A 86 25.45 9.07 -11.16
CA GLU A 86 24.47 8.57 -12.12
C GLU A 86 23.29 7.86 -11.43
N ASP A 87 23.54 7.18 -10.31
CA ASP A 87 22.58 6.26 -9.70
C ASP A 87 22.11 6.68 -8.30
N ALA A 88 20.89 6.29 -7.96
CA ALA A 88 20.30 6.46 -6.62
C ALA A 88 19.97 5.10 -6.01
N TRP A 89 20.00 5.02 -4.68
CA TRP A 89 19.59 3.80 -4.00
C TRP A 89 18.08 3.61 -4.10
N LEU A 90 17.64 2.36 -4.22
CA LEU A 90 16.24 1.97 -4.18
C LEU A 90 16.02 0.74 -3.28
N ARG A 91 14.75 0.53 -2.92
CA ARG A 91 14.24 -0.69 -2.30
C ARG A 91 13.28 -1.35 -3.26
N TYR A 92 13.40 -2.67 -3.39
CA TYR A 92 12.54 -3.41 -4.30
C TYR A 92 11.94 -4.66 -3.64
N LEU A 93 10.79 -5.04 -4.17
CA LEU A 93 10.00 -6.21 -3.79
C LEU A 93 9.63 -6.93 -5.08
N ASN A 94 9.77 -8.26 -5.11
CA ASN A 94 9.40 -9.09 -6.27
C ASN A 94 8.35 -10.12 -5.85
N TYR A 95 7.34 -10.35 -6.70
CA TYR A 95 6.24 -11.26 -6.44
C TYR A 95 6.70 -12.67 -6.02
N ASP A 96 7.81 -13.18 -6.58
CA ASP A 96 8.34 -14.52 -6.36
C ASP A 96 9.38 -14.62 -5.23
N ASN A 97 9.54 -13.56 -4.43
CA ASN A 97 10.60 -13.48 -3.42
C ASN A 97 10.04 -13.15 -2.03
N SER A 98 10.66 -13.73 -1.00
CA SER A 98 10.36 -13.43 0.41
C SER A 98 11.18 -12.27 0.98
N ASN A 99 12.14 -11.76 0.22
CA ASN A 99 13.14 -10.82 0.67
C ASN A 99 12.83 -9.40 0.16
N VAL A 100 13.13 -8.39 0.98
CA VAL A 100 13.21 -6.99 0.51
C VAL A 100 14.60 -6.74 -0.04
N GLY A 101 14.67 -6.36 -1.31
CA GLY A 101 15.91 -6.01 -1.97
C GLY A 101 16.38 -4.59 -1.68
N ARG A 102 17.68 -4.37 -1.84
CA ARG A 102 18.29 -3.05 -1.99
C ARG A 102 19.18 -3.10 -3.21
N GLY A 103 19.02 -2.12 -4.09
CA GLY A 103 19.83 -1.95 -5.28
C GLY A 103 19.99 -0.47 -5.58
N ASP A 104 20.67 -0.18 -6.66
CA ASP A 104 20.83 1.14 -7.23
C ASP A 104 20.42 1.08 -8.69
N ASP A 105 19.76 2.13 -9.16
CA ASP A 105 19.36 2.31 -10.54
C ASP A 105 19.61 3.76 -10.96
N ASN A 106 19.64 3.98 -12.27
CA ASN A 106 19.88 5.29 -12.84
C ASN A 106 18.85 6.31 -12.37
N LYS A 107 19.29 7.51 -11.98
CA LYS A 107 18.40 8.59 -11.50
C LYS A 107 17.33 9.03 -12.51
N THR A 108 17.47 8.67 -13.78
CA THR A 108 16.49 8.96 -14.84
C THR A 108 15.42 7.88 -14.99
N ASP A 109 15.53 6.77 -14.24
CA ASP A 109 14.50 5.74 -14.16
C ASP A 109 13.33 6.22 -13.29
N GLY A 110 12.13 5.77 -13.66
CA GLY A 110 10.88 6.06 -12.98
C GLY A 110 10.50 4.94 -12.03
N HIS A 111 10.89 5.05 -10.76
CA HIS A 111 10.38 4.22 -9.68
C HIS A 111 9.41 4.99 -8.78
N SER A 112 8.68 4.28 -7.93
CA SER A 112 7.73 4.89 -7.02
C SER A 112 8.47 5.75 -5.99
N VAL A 113 7.83 6.84 -5.57
CA VAL A 113 8.25 7.61 -4.41
C VAL A 113 7.13 7.53 -3.36
N ARG A 114 7.51 7.44 -2.10
CA ARG A 114 6.56 7.58 -0.99
C ARG A 114 6.89 8.86 -0.24
N CYS A 115 5.93 9.76 -0.20
CA CYS A 115 6.02 10.92 0.68
C CYS A 115 5.85 10.43 2.13
N LEU A 116 6.85 10.67 2.95
CA LEU A 116 6.78 10.48 4.39
C LEU A 116 6.43 11.84 5.00
N ASN A 117 5.38 11.87 5.81
CA ASN A 117 5.02 13.08 6.52
C ASN A 117 5.72 13.05 7.89
N ASP A 118 6.78 13.83 8.05
CA ASP A 118 7.49 14.00 9.32
C ASP A 118 6.67 14.92 10.26
N PHE A 119 5.44 14.53 10.59
CA PHE A 119 4.72 15.18 11.68
C PHE A 119 5.26 14.65 13.01
N ASN A 120 6.31 15.32 13.51
CA ASN A 120 6.69 15.32 14.92
C ASN A 120 5.67 16.12 15.74
N ALA A 121 4.39 15.79 15.60
CA ALA A 121 3.40 16.22 16.54
C ALA A 121 3.18 15.03 17.48
N SER A 122 3.48 15.24 18.75
CA SER A 122 2.92 14.47 19.86
C SER A 122 1.41 14.65 19.86
N ILE A 123 0.74 14.09 18.85
CA ILE A 123 -0.70 13.91 18.80
C ILE A 123 -0.92 12.55 19.46
N PRO A 124 -1.80 12.44 20.48
CA PRO A 124 -2.29 11.13 20.86
C PRO A 124 -2.80 10.46 19.58
N GLU A 125 -2.49 9.18 19.34
CA GLU A 125 -2.99 8.43 18.18
C GLU A 125 -4.34 8.99 17.76
N HIS A 126 -4.41 9.61 16.57
CA HIS A 126 -5.68 10.06 16.03
C HIS A 126 -6.46 8.76 15.91
N SER A 127 -7.28 8.42 16.91
CA SER A 127 -8.22 7.34 16.82
C SER A 127 -9.16 7.81 15.73
N SER A 128 -8.88 7.41 14.49
CA SER A 128 -9.76 7.67 13.37
C SER A 128 -11.10 7.09 13.80
N ASN A 129 -12.05 7.95 14.15
CA ASN A 129 -13.39 7.52 14.52
C ASN A 129 -14.10 6.92 13.32
N ILE A 130 -13.53 7.09 12.13
CA ILE A 130 -13.97 6.56 10.86
C ILE A 130 -13.33 5.21 10.54
N SER A 131 -14.11 4.28 10.01
CA SER A 131 -13.64 3.02 9.44
C SER A 131 -14.40 2.67 8.16
N LEU A 132 -13.71 2.02 7.22
CA LEU A 132 -14.28 1.49 5.99
C LEU A 132 -14.04 -0.02 5.93
N PHE A 133 -15.12 -0.82 5.91
CA PHE A 133 -15.02 -2.27 5.94
C PHE A 133 -16.08 -2.97 5.07
N PRO A 134 -15.79 -4.18 4.55
CA PRO A 134 -14.50 -4.87 4.59
C PRO A 134 -13.45 -4.18 3.68
N ASN A 135 -12.19 -4.16 4.09
CA ASN A 135 -11.09 -3.69 3.26
C ASN A 135 -9.95 -4.73 3.34
N PRO A 136 -9.65 -5.48 2.26
CA PRO A 136 -10.19 -5.37 0.89
C PRO A 136 -11.68 -5.72 0.73
N THR A 137 -12.29 -5.27 -0.38
CA THR A 137 -13.68 -5.61 -0.78
C THR A 137 -13.75 -6.15 -2.21
N ASN A 138 -14.78 -6.92 -2.54
CA ASN A 138 -15.13 -7.24 -3.93
C ASN A 138 -16.25 -6.33 -4.48
N ASP A 139 -16.97 -5.63 -3.62
CA ASP A 139 -18.13 -4.81 -3.98
C ASP A 139 -18.43 -3.76 -2.91
N LEU A 140 -19.12 -4.16 -1.83
CA LEU A 140 -19.67 -3.23 -0.85
C LEU A 140 -18.62 -2.84 0.19
N ILE A 141 -18.56 -1.54 0.48
CA ILE A 141 -17.86 -0.93 1.61
C ILE A 141 -18.89 -0.27 2.51
N THR A 142 -18.77 -0.50 3.80
CA THR A 142 -19.53 0.20 4.84
C THR A 142 -18.62 1.20 5.54
N LEU A 143 -19.08 2.45 5.56
CA LEU A 143 -18.52 3.54 6.34
C LEU A 143 -19.20 3.57 7.71
N ASP A 144 -18.39 3.45 8.75
CA ASP A 144 -18.80 3.61 10.14
C ASP A 144 -18.00 4.74 10.78
N ILE A 145 -18.69 5.65 11.46
CA ILE A 145 -18.09 6.78 12.17
C ILE A 145 -18.57 6.69 13.62
N ASN A 146 -17.68 6.30 14.53
CA ASN A 146 -17.97 6.04 15.92
C ASN A 146 -18.67 7.23 16.59
N GLY A 147 -19.90 7.01 17.04
CA GLY A 147 -20.70 8.01 17.74
C GLY A 147 -21.26 9.15 16.87
N TYR A 148 -21.14 9.07 15.53
CA TYR A 148 -21.64 10.09 14.62
C TYR A 148 -22.89 9.64 13.87
N ASN A 149 -23.99 10.38 14.04
CA ASN A 149 -25.28 10.14 13.37
C ASN A 149 -25.68 11.28 12.42
N GLY A 150 -24.79 12.22 12.14
CA GLY A 150 -25.06 13.36 11.28
C GLY A 150 -25.01 13.02 9.79
N SER A 151 -25.22 14.03 8.95
CA SER A 151 -25.05 13.88 7.51
C SER A 151 -23.59 13.65 7.15
N ILE A 152 -23.36 12.78 6.19
CA ILE A 152 -22.04 12.55 5.59
C ILE A 152 -22.09 12.89 4.11
N GLN A 153 -20.93 13.21 3.55
CA GLN A 153 -20.71 13.21 2.11
C GLN A 153 -19.39 12.53 1.81
N THR A 154 -19.45 11.49 0.97
CA THR A 154 -18.29 10.72 0.55
C THR A 154 -18.05 10.92 -0.93
N GLN A 155 -16.81 11.24 -1.28
CA GLN A 155 -16.30 11.28 -2.64
C GLN A 155 -15.34 10.11 -2.84
N VAL A 156 -15.54 9.33 -3.89
CA VAL A 156 -14.70 8.18 -4.24
C VAL A 156 -13.88 8.52 -5.46
N TYR A 157 -12.57 8.34 -5.36
CA TYR A 157 -11.59 8.59 -6.43
C TYR A 157 -10.86 7.31 -6.81
N ASP A 158 -10.49 7.17 -8.08
CA ASP A 158 -9.45 6.19 -8.45
C ASP A 158 -8.04 6.70 -8.09
N LEU A 159 -7.03 5.84 -8.20
CA LEU A 159 -5.63 6.18 -7.92
C LEU A 159 -5.06 7.32 -8.78
N SER A 160 -5.69 7.66 -9.91
CA SER A 160 -5.26 8.81 -10.73
C SER A 160 -5.80 10.15 -10.21
N GLY A 161 -6.64 10.12 -9.17
CA GLY A 161 -7.31 11.29 -8.61
C GLY A 161 -8.59 11.66 -9.35
N ARG A 162 -9.10 10.81 -10.24
CA ARG A 162 -10.37 11.06 -10.93
C ARG A 162 -11.54 10.73 -10.01
N LEU A 163 -12.45 11.69 -9.82
CA LEU A 163 -13.70 11.50 -9.09
C LEU A 163 -14.60 10.50 -9.84
N LEU A 164 -14.96 9.41 -9.18
CA LEU A 164 -15.83 8.37 -9.72
C LEU A 164 -17.28 8.51 -9.25
N LYS A 165 -17.46 8.92 -7.99
CA LYS A 165 -18.78 8.97 -7.34
C LYS A 165 -18.80 9.93 -6.16
N THR A 166 -19.95 10.57 -5.96
CA THR A 166 -20.29 11.29 -4.73
C THR A 166 -21.55 10.68 -4.15
N THR A 167 -21.60 10.45 -2.84
CA THR A 167 -22.76 9.87 -2.17
C THR A 167 -22.85 10.30 -0.72
N ASN A 168 -24.06 10.33 -0.17
CA ASN A 168 -24.30 10.56 1.26
C ASN A 168 -24.63 9.24 1.99
N ASN A 169 -24.55 8.10 1.30
CA ASN A 169 -24.82 6.79 1.87
C ASN A 169 -23.59 6.26 2.61
N THR A 170 -23.82 5.51 3.68
CA THR A 170 -22.77 4.79 4.43
C THR A 170 -22.34 3.51 3.73
N THR A 171 -23.22 2.87 2.94
CA THR A 171 -22.86 1.71 2.11
C THR A 171 -22.60 2.12 0.67
N ILE A 172 -21.42 1.77 0.17
CA ILE A 172 -20.88 2.22 -1.12
C ILE A 172 -20.45 0.98 -1.92
N SER A 173 -21.06 0.79 -3.09
CA SER A 173 -20.67 -0.28 -4.02
C SER A 173 -19.54 0.16 -4.93
N LEU A 174 -18.53 -0.69 -5.04
CA LEU A 174 -17.44 -0.61 -6.02
C LEU A 174 -17.58 -1.64 -7.15
N LYS A 175 -18.69 -2.38 -7.23
CA LYS A 175 -18.89 -3.50 -8.19
C LYS A 175 -18.52 -3.15 -9.63
N ASP A 176 -18.92 -1.98 -10.09
CA ASP A 176 -18.78 -1.54 -11.48
C ASP A 176 -17.38 -0.99 -11.82
N TYR A 177 -16.51 -0.82 -10.82
CA TYR A 177 -15.15 -0.31 -11.03
C TYR A 177 -14.13 -1.46 -11.13
N ALA A 178 -12.97 -1.23 -11.75
CA ALA A 178 -11.95 -2.26 -11.90
C ALA A 178 -11.34 -2.67 -10.55
N LYS A 179 -10.66 -3.82 -10.49
CA LYS A 179 -9.82 -4.16 -9.35
C LYS A 179 -8.74 -3.09 -9.19
N GLY A 180 -8.43 -2.70 -7.97
CA GLY A 180 -7.47 -1.63 -7.71
C GLY A 180 -7.75 -0.88 -6.42
N ILE A 181 -7.09 0.27 -6.26
CA ILE A 181 -7.19 1.08 -5.05
C ILE A 181 -8.04 2.31 -5.32
N TYR A 182 -8.79 2.68 -4.30
CA TYR A 182 -9.69 3.82 -4.29
C TYR A 182 -9.41 4.69 -3.06
N VAL A 183 -9.55 5.99 -3.23
CA VAL A 183 -9.47 6.97 -2.14
C VAL A 183 -10.89 7.46 -1.83
N PHE A 184 -11.29 7.32 -0.58
CA PHE A 184 -12.57 7.77 -0.05
C PHE A 184 -12.32 9.02 0.77
N ARG A 185 -12.74 10.17 0.25
CA ARG A 185 -12.73 11.44 0.95
C ARG A 185 -14.09 11.63 1.61
N VAL A 186 -14.14 11.52 2.93
CA VAL A 186 -15.38 11.54 3.72
C VAL A 186 -15.45 12.84 4.50
N ALA A 187 -16.47 13.64 4.23
CA ALA A 187 -16.81 14.84 4.98
C ALA A 187 -17.96 14.56 5.95
N TYR A 188 -17.77 14.90 7.22
CA TYR A 188 -18.76 14.74 8.28
C TYR A 188 -18.54 15.79 9.38
N GLY A 189 -19.60 16.49 9.80
CA GLY A 189 -19.44 17.70 10.61
C GLY A 189 -18.50 18.70 9.93
N ASP A 190 -17.48 19.17 10.67
CA ASP A 190 -16.40 20.03 10.17
C ASP A 190 -15.13 19.25 9.81
N ILE A 191 -15.20 17.91 9.77
CA ILE A 191 -14.06 17.02 9.53
C ILE A 191 -14.10 16.53 8.08
N VAL A 192 -12.91 16.47 7.46
CA VAL A 192 -12.69 15.77 6.19
C VAL A 192 -11.54 14.80 6.39
N GLU A 193 -11.79 13.51 6.18
CA GLU A 193 -10.79 12.46 6.27
C GLU A 193 -10.69 11.69 4.95
N GLU A 194 -9.48 11.25 4.62
CA GLU A 194 -9.21 10.44 3.44
C GLU A 194 -8.78 9.03 3.86
N LEU A 195 -9.46 8.04 3.32
CA LEU A 195 -9.20 6.63 3.58
C LEU A 195 -8.91 5.89 2.28
N LYS A 196 -7.97 4.96 2.33
CA LYS A 196 -7.64 4.08 1.22
C LYS A 196 -8.43 2.78 1.33
N VAL A 197 -9.12 2.41 0.25
CA VAL A 197 -9.82 1.13 0.11
C VAL A 197 -9.22 0.35 -1.04
N VAL A 198 -9.12 -0.97 -0.87
CA VAL A 198 -8.64 -1.89 -1.89
C VAL A 198 -9.79 -2.75 -2.41
N LYS A 199 -9.97 -2.81 -3.74
CA LYS A 199 -10.95 -3.66 -4.41
C LYS A 199 -10.24 -4.84 -5.09
N ASP A 200 -10.63 -6.05 -4.69
CA ASP A 200 -10.18 -7.34 -5.23
C ASP A 200 -11.04 -7.89 -6.38
#